data_AF-A0A9Y1Z7T9-F1
#
_entry.id   AF-A0A9Y1Z7T9-F1
#
_cell.length_a   1.000
_cell.length_b   1.000
_cell.length_c   1.000
_cell.angle_alpha   90.00
_cell.angle_beta   90.00
_cell.angle_gamma   90.00
#
_symmetry.space_group_name_H-M   'P 1'
#
loop_
_entity.id
_entity.type
_entity.pdbx_description
1 polymer ?
#
loop_
_entity_poly.entity_id
_entity_poly.type
_entity_poly.pdbx_seq_one_letter_code
_entity_poly.pdbx_strand_id
1 'polypeptide(L)' 'MASAPDGADDVFDQFLTDRGHDVERVGWEREYNKKQCPECGGLHDTTATSCAVCGWEPRG' A
#
# COMPACT_ATOMS: atom_id res chain seq x y z
N MET A 1 -26.11 11.17 18.16
CA MET A 1 -26.48 10.13 17.19
C MET A 1 -27.46 10.77 16.23
N ALA A 2 -27.01 11.12 15.02
CA ALA A 2 -27.87 11.65 13.97
C ALA A 2 -27.91 10.60 12.85
N SER A 3 -29.09 10.04 12.60
CA SER A 3 -29.31 9.09 11.52
C SER A 3 -29.30 9.86 10.20
N ALA A 4 -28.28 9.64 9.37
CA ALA A 4 -28.22 10.20 8.02
C ALA A 4 -29.14 9.40 7.08
N PRO A 5 -29.79 10.06 6.10
CA PRO A 5 -30.67 9.41 5.14
C PRO A 5 -29.91 8.40 4.27
N ASP A 6 -30.52 7.25 4.07
CA ASP A 6 -30.16 6.21 3.10
C ASP A 6 -29.93 6.84 1.71
N GLY A 7 -28.70 6.82 1.21
CA GLY A 7 -28.31 7.43 -0.07
C GLY A 7 -27.19 8.48 0.03
N ALA A 8 -26.79 8.88 1.24
CA ALA A 8 -25.55 9.64 1.44
C ALA A 8 -24.29 8.77 1.29
N ASP A 9 -24.37 7.47 1.60
CA ASP A 9 -23.23 6.54 1.58
C ASP A 9 -22.68 6.35 0.15
N ASP A 10 -23.56 6.13 -0.84
CA ASP A 10 -23.18 5.97 -2.26
C ASP A 10 -22.45 7.18 -2.85
N VAL A 11 -22.83 8.41 -2.45
CA VAL A 11 -22.17 9.64 -2.93
C VAL A 11 -20.83 9.88 -2.23
N PHE A 12 -20.66 9.41 -0.99
CA PHE A 12 -19.38 9.43 -0.30
C PHE A 12 -18.40 8.43 -0.92
N ASP A 13 -18.84 7.22 -1.25
CA ASP A 13 -18.01 6.20 -1.91
C ASP A 13 -17.56 6.62 -3.32
N GLN A 14 -18.45 7.28 -4.07
CA GLN A 14 -18.12 7.86 -5.38
C GLN A 14 -17.01 8.92 -5.26
N PHE A 15 -17.03 9.73 -4.19
CA PHE A 15 -16.04 10.79 -3.93
C PHE A 15 -14.67 10.25 -3.51
N LEU A 16 -14.63 9.10 -2.83
CA LEU A 16 -13.38 8.40 -2.45
C LEU A 16 -12.73 7.71 -3.65
N THR A 17 -13.54 7.20 -4.58
CA THR A 17 -13.07 6.60 -5.83
C THR A 17 -12.52 7.66 -6.79
N ASP A 18 -13.21 8.81 -6.93
CA ASP A 18 -12.82 9.89 -7.84
C ASP A 18 -11.49 10.57 -7.44
N ARG A 19 -11.13 10.49 -6.15
CA ARG A 19 -9.90 11.10 -5.59
C ARG A 19 -8.72 10.16 -5.45
N GLY A 20 -8.77 9.00 -6.10
CA GLY A 20 -7.59 8.16 -6.29
C GLY A 20 -6.90 7.80 -4.98
N HIS A 21 -7.60 7.06 -4.10
CA HIS A 21 -6.88 6.16 -3.22
C HIS A 21 -6.25 5.08 -4.09
N ASP A 22 -5.10 5.40 -4.70
CA ASP A 22 -4.21 4.41 -5.28
C ASP A 22 -3.78 3.54 -4.10
N VAL A 23 -4.42 2.40 -3.95
CA VAL A 23 -3.95 1.33 -3.07
C VAL A 23 -2.71 0.77 -3.76
N GLU A 24 -1.65 1.56 -3.76
CA GLU A 24 -0.34 1.16 -4.23
C GLU A 24 -0.03 -0.11 -3.46
N ARG A 25 -0.02 -1.23 -4.17
CA ARG A 25 0.29 -2.52 -3.58
C ARG A 25 1.69 -2.37 -2.98
N VAL A 26 1.77 -2.27 -1.65
CA VAL A 26 3.03 -2.07 -0.94
C VAL A 26 3.90 -3.29 -1.23
N GLY A 27 4.84 -3.09 -2.15
CA GLY A 27 5.70 -4.11 -2.71
C GLY A 27 7.15 -3.64 -2.65
N TRP A 28 8.07 -4.54 -2.98
CA TRP A 28 9.48 -4.16 -3.08
C TRP A 28 9.65 -3.05 -4.12
N GLU A 29 10.17 -1.90 -3.69
CA GLU A 29 10.56 -0.82 -4.60
C GLU A 29 11.80 -1.29 -5.39
N ARG A 30 11.89 -0.96 -6.69
CA ARG A 30 12.98 -1.43 -7.55
C ARG A 30 13.92 -0.30 -7.91
N GLU A 31 15.12 -0.34 -7.35
CA GLU A 31 16.21 0.59 -7.67
C GLU A 31 17.38 -0.17 -8.28
N TYR A 32 17.79 0.15 -9.51
CA TYR A 32 19.01 -0.37 -10.14
C TYR A 32 19.22 -1.90 -10.01
N ASN A 33 18.18 -2.70 -10.26
CA ASN A 33 18.16 -4.17 -10.12
C ASN A 33 18.27 -4.69 -8.67
N LYS A 34 17.98 -3.87 -7.68
CA LYS A 34 17.83 -4.28 -6.29
C LYS A 34 16.41 -4.00 -5.82
N LYS A 35 15.99 -4.76 -4.81
CA LYS A 35 14.72 -4.58 -4.11
C LYS A 35 14.99 -3.71 -2.89
N GLN A 36 14.25 -2.62 -2.73
CA GLN A 36 14.34 -1.73 -1.59
C GLN A 36 13.12 -1.94 -0.68
N CYS A 37 13.37 -2.11 0.61
CA CYS A 37 12.33 -2.29 1.60
C CYS A 37 11.63 -0.94 1.84
N PRO A 38 10.31 -0.86 1.68
CA PRO A 38 9.59 0.41 1.85
C PRO A 38 9.55 0.88 3.31
N GLU A 39 9.71 -0.03 4.28
CA GLU A 39 9.64 0.30 5.71
C GLU A 39 10.95 0.89 6.25
N CYS A 40 12.10 0.36 5.84
CA CYS A 40 13.40 0.73 6.42
C CYS A 40 14.44 1.20 5.39
N GLY A 41 14.09 1.24 4.10
CA GLY A 41 14.98 1.61 3.01
C GLY A 41 16.09 0.59 2.70
N GLY A 42 16.05 -0.60 3.31
CA GLY A 42 17.08 -1.63 3.15
C GLY A 42 17.14 -2.19 1.73
N LEU A 43 18.34 -2.33 1.16
CA LEU A 43 18.56 -2.86 -0.19
C LEU A 43 18.84 -4.36 -0.16
N HIS A 44 18.11 -5.11 -0.99
CA HIS A 44 18.14 -6.56 -1.08
C HIS A 44 18.26 -7.02 -2.54
N ASP A 45 18.61 -8.29 -2.72
CA ASP A 45 18.62 -8.89 -4.06
C ASP A 45 17.20 -9.05 -4.64
N THR A 46 17.10 -9.13 -5.96
CA THR A 46 15.84 -9.38 -6.69
C THR A 46 15.11 -10.65 -6.24
N THR A 47 15.83 -11.64 -5.72
CA THR A 47 15.25 -12.89 -5.21
C THR A 47 14.77 -12.82 -3.76
N ALA A 48 15.01 -11.70 -3.05
CA ALA A 48 14.58 -11.56 -1.66
C ALA A 48 13.05 -11.61 -1.54
N THR A 49 12.58 -12.40 -0.59
CA THR A 49 11.15 -12.52 -0.22
C THR A 49 10.83 -11.70 1.02
N SER A 50 11.79 -11.50 1.93
CA SER A 50 11.66 -10.75 3.17
C SER A 50 12.83 -9.78 3.40
N CYS A 51 12.58 -8.72 4.19
CA CYS A 51 13.62 -7.79 4.62
C CYS A 51 14.38 -8.37 5.81
N ALA A 52 15.67 -8.65 5.64
CA ALA A 52 16.54 -9.14 6.71
C ALA A 52 16.83 -8.10 7.81
N VAL A 53 16.45 -6.83 7.62
CA VAL A 53 16.69 -5.74 8.59
C VAL A 53 15.51 -5.57 9.54
N CYS A 54 14.30 -5.39 8.99
CA CYS A 54 13.09 -5.14 9.78
C CYS A 54 12.05 -6.27 9.76
N GLY A 55 12.27 -7.32 8.96
CA GLY A 55 11.36 -8.46 8.85
C GLY A 55 10.18 -8.28 7.89
N TRP A 56 10.12 -7.17 7.15
CA TRP A 56 9.00 -6.88 6.24
C TRP A 56 8.85 -7.91 5.10
N GLU A 57 7.61 -8.27 4.76
CA GLU A 57 7.25 -9.18 3.67
C GLU A 57 6.03 -8.65 2.89
N PRO A 58 6.04 -8.69 1.54
CA PRO A 58 4.95 -8.16 0.69
C PRO A 58 3.69 -9.05 0.63
N ARG A 59 3.61 -10.14 1.41
CA ARG A 59 2.48 -11.09 1.42
C ARG A 59 1.74 -11.17 2.77
N GLY A 60 1.65 -10.04 3.47
CA GLY A 60 0.71 -9.88 4.59
C GLY A 60 -0.74 -9.90 4.11
#